data_AF-A0A3C0C203-F1
#
_entry.id   AF-A0A3C0C203-F1
#
_cell.length_a   1.000
_cell.length_b   1.000
_cell.length_c   1.000
_cell.angle_alpha   90.00
_cell.angle_beta   90.00
_cell.angle_gamma   90.00
#
_symmetry.space_group_name_H-M   'P 1'
#
loop_
_entity.id
_entity.type
_entity.pdbx_description
1 polymer ?
#
loop_
_entity_poly.entity_id
_entity_poly.type
_entity_poly.pdbx_seq_one_letter_code
_entity_poly.pdbx_strand_id
1 'polypeptide(L)'
;MPVNKKLSNIAFKCRGLFWALFAAAALFFPGSFGPARYAGGMLIVVSGQLLRYWAAGYIPKYRTEKIGAPILVTWGPYRWVRNPLYAGNFIMGLGWALMLGWMWVAAFTAAFLLLYCLI
;
A
#
# COMPACT_ATOMS: atom_id res chain seq x y z
N MET A 1 14.36 7.30 -14.04
CA MET A 1 13.90 7.82 -15.35
C MET A 1 12.67 8.69 -15.11
N PRO A 2 12.56 9.89 -15.70
CA PRO A 2 11.35 10.69 -15.56
C PRO A 2 10.19 9.96 -16.26
N VAL A 3 9.21 9.50 -15.48
CA VAL A 3 8.01 8.84 -16.01
C VAL A 3 7.15 9.89 -16.73
N ASN A 4 6.59 9.51 -17.88
CA ASN A 4 5.69 10.40 -18.64
C ASN A 4 4.52 10.86 -17.74
N LYS A 5 4.34 12.18 -17.60
CA LYS A 5 3.27 12.77 -16.75
C LYS A 5 1.87 12.24 -17.08
N LYS A 6 1.59 11.95 -18.35
CA LYS A 6 0.30 11.37 -18.77
C LYS A 6 0.13 9.95 -18.21
N LEU A 7 1.19 9.15 -18.25
CA LEU A 7 1.22 7.79 -17.75
C LEU A 7 1.07 7.74 -16.22
N SER A 8 1.83 8.58 -15.49
CA SER A 8 1.71 8.71 -14.02
C SER A 8 0.29 9.12 -13.61
N ASN A 9 -0.31 10.08 -14.29
CA ASN A 9 -1.68 10.52 -13.98
C ASN A 9 -2.73 9.42 -14.24
N ILE A 10 -2.57 8.64 -15.32
CA ILE A 10 -3.42 7.47 -15.59
C ILE A 10 -3.23 6.41 -14.49
N ALA A 11 -1.98 6.06 -14.16
CA ALA A 11 -1.67 5.09 -13.10
C ALA A 11 -2.26 5.53 -11.75
N PHE A 12 -2.15 6.81 -11.40
CA PHE A 12 -2.70 7.37 -10.17
C PHE A 12 -4.23 7.28 -10.12
N LYS A 13 -4.92 7.55 -11.23
CA LYS A 13 -6.40 7.45 -11.31
C LYS A 13 -6.88 6.01 -11.30
N CYS A 14 -6.20 5.12 -12.04
CA CYS A 14 -6.59 3.73 -12.23
C CYS A 14 -6.06 2.78 -11.14
N ARG A 15 -5.24 3.24 -10.20
CA ARG A 15 -4.67 2.40 -9.11
C ARG A 15 -5.72 1.59 -8.34
N GLY A 16 -6.91 2.15 -8.13
CA GLY A 16 -8.00 1.46 -7.43
C GLY A 16 -8.49 0.24 -8.22
N LEU A 17 -8.72 0.43 -9.52
CA LEU A 17 -9.10 -0.66 -10.43
C LEU A 17 -7.99 -1.71 -10.54
N PHE A 18 -6.73 -1.28 -10.63
CA PHE A 18 -5.58 -2.18 -10.64
C PHE A 18 -5.57 -3.11 -9.41
N TRP A 19 -5.73 -2.55 -8.21
CA TRP A 19 -5.78 -3.34 -6.98
C TRP A 19 -7.03 -4.21 -6.88
N ALA A 20 -8.17 -3.75 -7.39
CA ALA A 20 -9.39 -4.56 -7.46
C ALA A 20 -9.22 -5.79 -8.36
N LEU A 21 -8.61 -5.63 -9.53
CA LEU A 21 -8.30 -6.73 -10.44
C LEU A 21 -7.27 -7.69 -9.84
N PHE A 22 -6.24 -7.17 -9.17
CA PHE A 22 -5.26 -7.99 -8.46
C PHE A 22 -5.93 -8.84 -7.37
N ALA A 23 -6.82 -8.25 -6.58
CA ALA A 23 -7.58 -8.96 -5.56
C ALA A 23 -8.52 -10.00 -6.16
N ALA A 24 -9.20 -9.69 -7.27
CA ALA A 24 -10.04 -10.65 -7.98
C ALA A 24 -9.24 -11.87 -8.46
N ALA A 25 -8.07 -11.65 -9.08
CA ALA A 25 -7.18 -12.74 -9.49
C ALA A 25 -6.76 -13.63 -8.31
N ALA A 26 -6.48 -13.02 -7.15
CA ALA A 26 -6.16 -13.77 -5.94
C ALA A 26 -7.27 -14.70 -5.43
N LEU A 27 -8.54 -14.34 -5.68
CA LEU A 27 -9.69 -15.18 -5.32
C LEU A 27 -9.86 -16.39 -6.25
N PHE A 28 -9.48 -16.28 -7.52
CA PHE A 28 -9.57 -17.38 -8.48
C PHE A 28 -8.40 -18.37 -8.36
N PHE A 29 -7.27 -17.94 -7.79
CA PHE A 29 -6.07 -18.76 -7.62
C PHE A 29 -5.59 -18.76 -6.16
N PRO A 30 -6.42 -19.21 -5.20
CA PRO A 30 -6.05 -19.22 -3.80
C PRO A 30 -4.90 -20.19 -3.55
N GLY A 31 -3.92 -19.79 -2.74
CA GLY A 31 -2.91 -20.73 -2.24
C GLY A 31 -3.46 -21.61 -1.13
N SER A 32 -2.59 -22.44 -0.55
CA SER A 32 -2.96 -23.31 0.57
C SER A 32 -3.18 -22.51 1.86
N PHE A 33 -4.25 -22.81 2.59
CA PHE A 33 -4.46 -22.28 3.93
C PHE A 33 -3.41 -22.82 4.90
N GLY A 34 -2.95 -21.96 5.82
CA GLY A 34 -2.05 -22.34 6.90
C GLY A 34 -2.25 -21.43 8.11
N PRO A 35 -2.68 -21.94 9.28
CA PRO A 35 -3.04 -21.11 10.44
C PRO A 35 -1.94 -20.14 10.89
N ALA A 36 -0.68 -20.60 10.92
CA ALA A 36 0.46 -19.77 11.31
C ALA A 36 0.70 -18.61 10.33
N ARG A 37 0.63 -18.88 9.01
CA ARG A 37 0.75 -17.84 7.98
C ARG A 37 -0.40 -16.84 8.06
N TYR A 38 -1.62 -17.35 8.31
CA TYR A 38 -2.79 -16.49 8.46
C TYR A 38 -2.67 -15.56 9.66
N ALA A 39 -2.30 -16.09 10.83
CA ALA A 39 -2.07 -15.30 12.04
C ALA A 39 -0.94 -14.27 11.84
N GLY A 40 0.19 -14.68 11.26
CA GLY A 40 1.30 -13.79 10.93
C GLY A 40 0.89 -12.69 9.94
N GLY A 41 0.15 -13.04 8.90
CA GLY A 41 -0.42 -12.08 7.95
C GLY A 41 -1.34 -11.08 8.63
N MET A 42 -2.17 -11.52 9.59
CA MET A 42 -3.11 -10.64 10.30
C MET A 42 -2.38 -9.63 11.18
N LEU A 43 -1.33 -10.07 11.88
CA LEU A 43 -0.46 -9.17 12.64
C LEU A 43 0.19 -8.11 11.73
N ILE A 44 0.64 -8.53 10.54
CA ILE A 44 1.19 -7.61 9.54
C ILE A 44 0.13 -6.62 9.06
N VAL A 45 -1.09 -7.06 8.74
CA VAL A 45 -2.19 -6.15 8.34
C VAL A 45 -2.48 -5.12 9.45
N VAL A 46 -2.62 -5.57 10.69
CA VAL A 46 -2.90 -4.70 11.83
C VAL A 46 -1.78 -3.68 12.04
N SER A 47 -0.51 -4.10 12.01
CA SER A 47 0.63 -3.17 12.16
C SER A 47 0.68 -2.11 11.05
N GLY A 48 0.43 -2.49 9.79
CA GLY A 48 0.34 -1.56 8.68
C GLY A 48 -0.82 -0.56 8.85
N GLN A 49 -1.97 -1.03 9.35
CA GLN A 49 -3.12 -0.19 9.63
C GLN A 49 -2.87 0.79 10.79
N LEU A 50 -2.19 0.34 11.85
CA LEU A 50 -1.76 1.20 12.96
C LEU A 50 -0.81 2.30 12.48
N LEU A 51 0.17 1.96 11.62
CA LEU A 51 1.06 2.96 11.01
C LEU A 51 0.27 4.00 10.19
N ARG A 52 -0.77 3.56 9.46
CA ARG A 52 -1.63 4.49 8.71
C ARG A 52 -2.42 5.41 9.62
N TYR A 53 -3.00 4.90 10.70
CA TYR A 53 -3.72 5.73 11.66
C TYR A 53 -2.79 6.74 12.33
N TRP A 54 -1.59 6.30 12.72
CA TRP A 54 -0.58 7.21 13.27
C TRP A 54 -0.21 8.31 12.27
N ALA A 55 0.02 7.97 11.01
CA ALA A 55 0.34 8.94 9.95
C ALA A 55 -0.82 9.90 9.66
N ALA A 56 -2.05 9.39 9.58
CA ALA A 56 -3.23 10.18 9.29
C ALA A 56 -3.48 11.27 10.34
N GLY A 57 -3.10 11.04 11.60
CA GLY A 57 -3.21 12.03 12.68
C GLY A 57 -2.39 13.31 12.46
N TYR A 58 -1.44 13.32 11.51
CA TYR A 58 -0.62 14.50 11.21
C TYR A 58 -1.04 15.26 9.95
N ILE A 59 -2.00 14.73 9.16
CA ILE A 59 -2.42 15.38 7.92
C ILE A 59 -3.73 16.14 8.13
N PRO A 60 -3.77 17.47 7.93
CA PRO A 60 -4.98 18.26 8.16
C PRO A 60 -6.09 18.00 7.14
N LYS A 61 -5.75 17.63 5.89
CA LYS A 61 -6.73 17.23 4.86
C LYS A 61 -6.33 15.91 4.20
N TYR A 62 -7.11 14.87 4.48
CA TYR A 62 -6.95 13.59 3.81
C TYR A 62 -7.46 13.71 2.36
N ARG A 63 -6.64 13.30 1.38
CA ARG A 63 -7.05 13.09 -0.04
C ARG A 63 -7.43 14.36 -0.83
N THR A 64 -6.68 15.46 -0.71
CA THR A 64 -6.86 16.66 -1.56
C THR A 64 -5.81 16.72 -2.68
N GLU A 65 -6.21 17.13 -3.90
CA GLU A 65 -5.30 17.28 -5.06
C GLU A 65 -4.31 18.45 -4.90
N LYS A 66 -4.71 19.49 -4.16
CA LYS A 66 -3.82 20.57 -3.72
C LYS A 66 -3.24 20.20 -2.36
N ILE A 67 -1.91 20.07 -2.30
CA ILE A 67 -1.18 19.90 -1.04
C ILE A 67 -1.34 21.21 -0.24
N GLY A 68 -2.36 21.23 0.62
CA GLY A 68 -2.53 22.24 1.65
C GLY A 68 -1.87 21.76 2.93
N ALA A 69 -0.56 21.55 2.90
CA ALA A 69 0.22 21.39 4.12
C ALA A 69 0.68 22.79 4.56
N PRO A 70 0.00 23.45 5.52
CA PRO A 70 0.41 24.78 5.97
C PRO A 70 1.82 24.75 6.60
N ILE A 71 2.25 23.58 7.05
CA ILE A 71 3.56 23.32 7.63
C ILE A 71 4.10 21.97 7.12
N LEU A 72 5.42 21.85 7.00
CA LEU A 72 6.08 20.59 6.68
C LEU A 72 6.11 19.70 7.93
N VAL A 73 5.46 18.53 7.85
CA VAL A 73 5.47 17.53 8.94
C VAL A 73 6.72 16.68 8.84
N THR A 74 7.58 16.74 9.86
CA THR A 74 8.83 15.96 9.96
C THR A 74 8.91 15.11 11.24
N TRP A 75 7.82 15.05 12.01
CA TRP A 75 7.72 14.31 13.27
C TRP A 75 6.73 13.14 13.17
N GLY A 76 6.71 12.30 14.20
CA GLY A 76 5.96 11.05 14.18
C GLY A 76 6.46 10.12 13.05
N PRO A 77 5.57 9.44 12.30
CA PRO A 77 5.96 8.49 11.26
C PRO A 77 6.68 9.15 10.08
N TYR A 78 6.47 10.46 9.88
CA TYR A 78 7.13 11.24 8.84
C TYR A 78 8.62 11.46 9.09
N ARG A 79 9.13 11.18 10.30
CA ARG A 79 10.57 11.22 10.60
C ARG A 79 11.35 10.12 9.90
N TRP A 80 10.74 8.94 9.72
CA TRP A 80 11.41 7.77 9.14
C TRP A 80 11.18 7.65 7.63
N VAL A 81 10.00 8.04 7.14
CA VAL A 81 9.66 7.93 5.71
C VAL A 81 8.78 9.10 5.29
N ARG A 82 8.99 9.64 4.09
CA ARG A 82 8.22 10.79 3.55
C ARG A 82 6.75 10.47 3.30
N ASN A 83 6.44 9.19 3.11
CA ASN A 83 5.16 8.67 2.64
C ASN A 83 4.64 7.53 3.54
N PRO A 84 4.44 7.75 4.85
CA PRO A 84 4.13 6.68 5.80
C PRO A 84 2.76 6.02 5.54
N LEU A 85 1.81 6.74 4.95
CA LEU A 85 0.54 6.15 4.50
C LEU A 85 0.74 5.08 3.42
N TYR A 86 1.66 5.31 2.48
CA TYR A 86 1.99 4.33 1.43
C TYR A 86 2.83 3.18 1.98
N ALA A 87 3.72 3.45 2.94
CA ALA A 87 4.43 2.41 3.67
C ALA A 87 3.45 1.49 4.42
N GLY A 88 2.45 2.08 5.10
CA GLY A 88 1.38 1.32 5.74
C GLY A 88 0.57 0.48 4.76
N ASN A 89 0.22 1.02 3.58
CA ASN A 89 -0.43 0.23 2.51
C ASN A 89 0.42 -0.96 2.05
N PHE A 90 1.73 -0.76 1.90
CA PHE A 90 2.64 -1.83 1.52
C PHE A 90 2.67 -2.95 2.57
N ILE A 91 2.84 -2.58 3.84
CA ILE A 91 2.82 -3.53 4.97
C ILE A 91 1.49 -4.29 4.99
N MET A 92 0.35 -3.59 4.90
CA MET A 92 -0.96 -4.24 4.86
C MET A 92 -1.09 -5.24 3.70
N GLY A 93 -0.65 -4.85 2.51
CA GLY A 93 -0.73 -5.73 1.34
C GLY A 93 0.20 -6.94 1.43
N LEU A 94 1.38 -6.82 2.07
CA LEU A 94 2.22 -7.98 2.39
C LEU A 94 1.50 -8.96 3.32
N GLY A 95 0.76 -8.45 4.31
CA GLY A 95 -0.03 -9.28 5.22
C GLY A 95 -1.12 -10.06 4.49
N TRP A 96 -1.92 -9.38 3.66
CA TRP A 96 -2.93 -10.03 2.81
C TRP A 96 -2.32 -11.07 1.86
N ALA A 97 -1.22 -10.71 1.22
CA ALA A 97 -0.52 -11.59 0.29
C ALA A 97 0.04 -12.84 1.01
N LEU A 98 0.57 -12.70 2.22
CA LEU A 98 1.08 -13.81 3.00
C LEU A 98 -0.04 -14.80 3.41
N MET A 99 -1.25 -14.29 3.71
CA MET A 99 -2.41 -15.14 4.00
C MET A 99 -2.81 -15.98 2.77
N LEU A 100 -2.62 -15.46 1.57
CA LEU A 100 -2.90 -16.14 0.30
C LEU A 100 -1.77 -17.09 -0.13
N GLY A 101 -0.52 -16.81 0.24
CA GLY A 101 0.65 -17.66 0.00
C GLY A 101 1.89 -16.91 -0.50
N TRP A 102 3.05 -17.57 -0.46
CA TRP A 102 4.34 -16.94 -0.80
C TRP A 102 4.42 -16.41 -2.23
N MET A 103 3.79 -17.08 -3.19
CA MET A 103 3.69 -16.60 -4.57
C MET A 103 2.99 -15.23 -4.64
N TRP A 104 1.94 -15.04 -3.83
CA TRP A 104 1.20 -13.77 -3.76
C TRP A 104 2.03 -12.67 -3.11
N VAL A 105 2.92 -12.99 -2.17
CA VAL A 105 3.86 -12.01 -1.59
C VAL A 105 4.78 -11.44 -2.67
N ALA A 106 5.34 -12.30 -3.51
CA ALA A 106 6.18 -11.88 -4.63
C ALA A 106 5.38 -11.08 -5.67
N ALA A 107 4.19 -11.58 -6.06
CA ALA A 107 3.33 -10.92 -7.03
C ALA A 107 2.86 -9.53 -6.54
N PHE A 108 2.44 -9.42 -5.27
CA PHE A 108 2.04 -8.16 -4.66
C PHE A 108 3.21 -7.17 -4.62
N THR A 109 4.40 -7.63 -4.19
CA THR A 109 5.58 -6.76 -4.10
C THR A 109 5.96 -6.21 -5.47
N ALA A 110 5.98 -7.05 -6.51
CA ALA A 110 6.25 -6.63 -7.87
C ALA A 110 5.18 -5.65 -8.39
N ALA A 111 3.90 -5.98 -8.20
CA ALA A 111 2.77 -5.13 -8.59
C ALA A 111 2.80 -3.76 -7.89
N PHE A 112 3.12 -3.75 -6.60
CA PHE A 112 3.25 -2.53 -5.80
C PHE A 112 4.40 -1.67 -6.32
N LEU A 113 5.61 -2.23 -6.42
CA LEU A 113 6.77 -1.48 -6.91
C LEU A 113 6.54 -0.94 -8.31
N LEU A 114 5.95 -1.72 -9.21
CA LEU A 114 5.61 -1.27 -10.56
C LEU A 114 4.66 -0.08 -10.51
N LEU A 115 3.54 -0.19 -9.79
CA LEU A 115 2.52 0.86 -9.74
C LEU A 115 3.06 2.15 -9.10
N TYR A 116 3.80 2.04 -8.00
CA TYR A 116 4.31 3.19 -7.25
C TYR A 116 5.57 3.81 -7.83
N CYS A 117 6.32 3.09 -8.67
CA CYS A 117 7.38 3.69 -9.50
C CYS A 117 6.81 4.45 -10.71
N LEU A 118 5.59 4.12 -11.15
CA LEU A 118 4.91 4.80 -12.26
C LEU A 118 4.18 6.07 -11.82
N ILE A 119 3.78 6.17 -10.55
CA ILE A 119 3.08 7.34 -9.98
C ILE A 119 4.12 8.40 -9.59
#